data_AF-A0A843J707-F1
#
_entry.id   AF-A0A843J707-F1
#
_cell.length_a   1.000
_cell.length_b   1.000
_cell.length_c   1.000
_cell.angle_alpha   90.00
_cell.angle_beta   90.00
_cell.angle_gamma   90.00
#
_symmetry.space_group_name_H-M   'P 1'
#
loop_
_entity.id
_entity.type
_entity.pdbx_description
1 polymer ?
#
loop_
_entity_poly.entity_id
_entity_poly.type
_entity_poly.pdbx_seq_one_letter_code
_entity_poly.pdbx_strand_id
1 'polypeptide(L)'
;MAAVRLGRNHLRWCDACEMLVLETDTCPVCGGKSREVEITPPGDVRPAFDHDINLIRELADKQFGEGSGLALIPEGRVVLLNKAPSLDRMDEIIIDGCTVATIRYDLGSGWKLINRMQSAMRIAPVMSKGYVVCDDGAVKFIQESKNLMAPGVNDAHPDVKLDDEVIIITKDRKAVATGTAKMTASEMIAQDRGVAVKTKWYKPEDLKVCKRSYTWDELVKNNEGIIRKRIEEATAFIKKNVENAKTPAIVSFSGGKDSLATLLLTLDAGYKLPVLFVNTG
;
A
#
# COMPACT_ATOMS: atom_id res chain seq x y z
N MET A 1 -19.61 -6.56 3.33
CA MET A 1 -20.37 -5.32 3.06
C MET A 1 -19.66 -4.59 1.94
N ALA A 2 -20.37 -4.17 0.89
CA ALA A 2 -19.77 -3.40 -0.19
C ALA A 2 -19.20 -2.10 0.41
N ALA A 3 -17.88 -1.92 0.33
CA ALA A 3 -17.24 -0.69 0.77
C ALA A 3 -17.83 0.46 -0.05
N VAL A 4 -18.44 1.44 0.61
CA VAL A 4 -18.97 2.62 -0.06
C VAL A 4 -17.78 3.37 -0.68
N ARG A 5 -17.60 3.26 -2.00
CA ARG A 5 -16.64 4.09 -2.74
C ARG A 5 -17.21 5.51 -2.78
N LEU A 6 -16.73 6.36 -1.89
CA LEU A 6 -17.11 7.78 -1.84
C LEU A 6 -16.37 8.63 -2.90
N GLY A 7 -15.46 8.04 -3.69
CA GLY A 7 -14.67 8.71 -4.73
C GLY A 7 -14.28 7.78 -5.88
N ARG A 8 -13.83 8.36 -7.00
CA ARG A 8 -13.30 7.60 -8.15
C ARG A 8 -11.88 7.12 -7.83
N ASN A 9 -11.55 5.90 -8.23
CA ASN A 9 -10.18 5.42 -8.18
C ASN A 9 -9.39 6.02 -9.35
N HIS A 10 -8.51 6.96 -9.04
CA HIS A 10 -7.67 7.63 -10.04
C HIS A 10 -6.43 6.79 -10.41
N LEU A 11 -6.14 5.72 -9.66
CA LEU A 11 -4.93 4.92 -9.81
C LEU A 11 -5.14 3.72 -10.73
N ARG A 12 -4.40 3.71 -11.85
CA ARG A 12 -4.44 2.64 -12.83
C ARG A 12 -3.03 2.15 -13.15
N TRP A 13 -2.94 0.96 -13.72
CA TRP A 13 -1.67 0.32 -14.06
C TRP A 13 -1.72 -0.23 -15.48
N CYS A 14 -0.65 -0.03 -16.23
CA CYS A 14 -0.45 -0.66 -17.52
C CYS A 14 0.49 -1.86 -17.36
N ASP A 15 -0.02 -3.09 -17.49
CA ASP A 15 0.81 -4.29 -17.33
C ASP A 15 1.85 -4.43 -18.46
N ALA A 16 1.56 -3.92 -19.68
CA ALA A 16 2.50 -3.96 -20.80
C ALA A 16 3.69 -3.00 -20.65
N CYS A 17 3.45 -1.82 -20.05
CA CYS A 17 4.51 -0.86 -19.77
C CYS A 17 5.11 -1.02 -18.37
N GLU A 18 4.48 -1.79 -17.48
CA GLU A 18 4.85 -1.93 -16.06
C GLU A 18 4.94 -0.56 -15.36
N MET A 19 3.96 0.31 -15.62
CA MET A 19 3.98 1.67 -15.13
C MET A 19 2.61 2.14 -14.63
N LEU A 20 2.65 3.17 -13.80
CA LEU A 20 1.48 3.87 -13.32
C LEU A 20 0.80 4.69 -14.42
N VAL A 21 -0.53 4.62 -14.47
CA VAL A 21 -1.38 5.43 -15.34
C VAL A 21 -2.42 6.16 -14.49
N LEU A 22 -2.59 7.46 -14.72
CA LEU A 22 -3.57 8.28 -14.02
C LEU A 22 -4.88 8.32 -14.80
N GLU A 23 -5.99 7.96 -14.17
CA GLU A 23 -7.39 8.24 -14.56
C GLU A 23 -7.92 7.70 -15.90
N THR A 24 -7.06 7.34 -16.85
CA THR A 24 -7.43 6.87 -18.19
C THR A 24 -7.28 5.37 -18.32
N ASP A 25 -8.23 4.71 -18.97
CA ASP A 25 -8.20 3.28 -19.29
C ASP A 25 -7.24 2.92 -20.43
N THR A 26 -6.59 3.93 -21.03
CA THR A 26 -5.66 3.78 -22.16
C THR A 26 -4.30 4.32 -21.78
N CYS A 27 -3.27 3.49 -21.89
CA CYS A 27 -1.89 3.84 -21.56
C CYS A 27 -1.37 4.94 -22.51
N PRO A 28 -0.88 6.07 -21.98
CA PRO A 28 -0.39 7.18 -22.81
C PRO A 28 0.91 6.86 -23.56
N VAL A 29 1.63 5.80 -23.18
CA VAL A 29 2.91 5.41 -23.79
C VAL A 29 2.72 4.38 -24.90
N CYS A 30 1.97 3.29 -24.65
CA CYS A 30 1.81 2.21 -25.62
C CYS A 30 0.42 2.14 -26.28
N GLY A 31 -0.55 2.95 -25.84
CA GLY A 31 -1.94 2.88 -26.32
C GLY A 31 -2.72 1.64 -25.85
N GLY A 32 -2.10 0.72 -25.10
CA GLY A 32 -2.75 -0.47 -24.56
C GLY A 32 -3.69 -0.16 -23.39
N LYS A 33 -4.54 -1.12 -23.03
CA LYS A 33 -5.50 -0.97 -21.91
C LYS A 33 -4.78 -0.92 -20.55
N SER A 34 -5.21 -0.02 -19.67
CA SER A 34 -4.83 0.05 -18.26
C SER A 34 -5.95 -0.51 -17.38
N ARG A 35 -5.57 -1.15 -16.27
CA ARG A 35 -6.50 -1.67 -15.25
C ARG A 35 -6.48 -0.82 -14.00
N GLU A 36 -7.59 -0.77 -13.27
CA GLU A 36 -7.59 -0.17 -11.92
C GLU A 36 -6.67 -0.96 -10.98
N VAL A 37 -5.97 -0.24 -10.10
CA VAL A 37 -5.28 -0.85 -8.98
C VAL A 37 -6.28 -1.06 -7.85
N GLU A 38 -6.32 -2.26 -7.27
CA GLU A 38 -7.22 -2.55 -6.15
C GLU A 38 -6.71 -1.88 -4.86
N ILE A 39 -7.40 -0.81 -4.47
CA ILE A 39 -7.11 -0.01 -3.29
C ILE A 39 -8.36 0.18 -2.44
N THR A 40 -8.17 0.31 -1.13
CA THR A 40 -9.27 0.55 -0.20
C THR A 40 -9.74 2.02 -0.29
N PRO A 41 -11.06 2.30 -0.32
CA PRO A 41 -11.57 3.67 -0.27
C PRO A 41 -11.07 4.44 0.96
N PRO A 42 -10.85 5.77 0.87
CA PRO A 42 -11.31 6.68 -0.18
C PRO A 42 -10.48 6.69 -1.47
N GLY A 43 -9.33 6.01 -1.52
CA GLY A 43 -8.43 6.07 -2.67
C GLY A 43 -7.58 7.34 -2.71
N ASP A 44 -7.22 7.86 -1.54
CA ASP A 44 -6.34 9.02 -1.37
C ASP A 44 -4.88 8.59 -1.48
N VAL A 45 -4.48 8.28 -2.72
CA VAL A 45 -3.15 7.76 -3.03
C VAL A 45 -2.13 8.89 -3.11
N ARG A 46 -0.98 8.71 -2.47
CA ARG A 46 0.16 9.63 -2.54
C ARG A 46 1.47 8.90 -2.81
N PRO A 47 2.49 9.59 -3.35
CA PRO A 47 3.88 9.14 -3.28
C PRO A 47 4.31 8.80 -1.84
N ALA A 48 5.05 7.72 -1.67
CA ALA A 48 5.84 7.50 -0.47
C ALA A 48 7.12 8.34 -0.56
N PHE A 49 7.46 9.07 0.50
CA PHE A 49 8.74 9.77 0.60
C PHE A 49 9.80 8.88 1.27
N ASP A 50 11.05 9.32 1.26
CA ASP A 50 12.18 8.55 1.80
C ASP A 50 11.95 8.12 3.25
N HIS A 51 11.38 9.00 4.07
CA HIS A 51 11.02 8.66 5.46
C HIS A 51 9.97 7.54 5.53
N ASP A 52 8.94 7.57 4.68
CA ASP A 52 7.93 6.50 4.63
C ASP A 52 8.58 5.17 4.21
N ILE A 53 9.44 5.20 3.18
CA ILE A 53 10.12 4.00 2.66
C ILE A 53 11.03 3.40 3.73
N ASN A 54 11.83 4.23 4.40
CA ASN A 54 12.74 3.79 5.46
C ASN A 54 11.96 3.19 6.64
N LEU A 55 10.88 3.85 7.09
CA LEU A 55 10.00 3.32 8.13
C LEU A 55 9.46 1.93 7.77
N ILE A 56 9.00 1.74 6.54
CA ILE A 56 8.44 0.46 6.09
C ILE A 56 9.52 -0.62 6.04
N ARG A 57 10.72 -0.30 5.53
CA ARG A 57 11.84 -1.24 5.45
C ARG A 57 12.31 -1.67 6.84
N GLU A 58 12.54 -0.71 7.73
CA GLU A 58 12.93 -0.98 9.13
C GLU A 58 11.89 -1.83 9.85
N LEU A 59 10.60 -1.58 9.60
CA LEU A 59 9.52 -2.35 10.19
C LEU A 59 9.47 -3.79 9.67
N ALA A 60 9.69 -3.98 8.37
CA ALA A 60 9.81 -5.32 7.78
C ALA A 60 11.01 -6.08 8.36
N ASP A 61 12.18 -5.43 8.47
CA ASP A 61 13.38 -6.02 9.05
C ASP A 61 13.19 -6.37 10.54
N LYS A 62 12.50 -5.52 11.28
CA LYS A 62 12.18 -5.76 12.69
C LYS A 62 11.28 -6.98 12.89
N GLN A 63 10.25 -7.15 12.05
CA GLN A 63 9.27 -8.23 12.19
C GLN A 63 9.72 -9.56 11.58
N PHE A 64 10.45 -9.51 10.46
CA PHE A 64 10.77 -10.70 9.66
C PHE A 64 12.28 -10.96 9.53
N GLY A 65 13.11 -10.10 10.11
CA GLY A 65 14.56 -10.21 10.11
C GLY A 65 15.24 -9.39 9.01
N GLU A 66 16.53 -9.10 9.20
CA GLU A 66 17.33 -8.26 8.30
C GLU A 66 17.28 -8.72 6.83
N GLY A 67 17.12 -7.75 5.92
CA GLY A 67 16.99 -7.98 4.49
C GLY A 67 15.53 -8.10 4.01
N SER A 68 14.58 -8.27 4.93
CA SER A 68 13.14 -8.30 4.61
C SER A 68 12.65 -6.97 4.06
N GLY A 69 13.17 -5.84 4.55
CA GLY A 69 12.87 -4.51 4.07
C GLY A 69 13.27 -4.29 2.62
N LEU A 70 14.50 -4.63 2.26
CA LEU A 70 14.98 -4.56 0.87
C LEU A 70 14.24 -5.54 -0.05
N ALA A 71 13.91 -6.74 0.45
CA ALA A 71 13.13 -7.70 -0.33
C ALA A 71 11.70 -7.20 -0.59
N LEU A 72 11.07 -6.56 0.40
CA LEU A 72 9.74 -5.96 0.25
C LEU A 72 9.76 -4.78 -0.74
N ILE A 73 10.66 -3.83 -0.50
CA ILE A 73 10.83 -2.60 -1.27
C ILE A 73 12.26 -2.55 -1.81
N PRO A 74 12.52 -3.08 -3.02
CA PRO A 74 13.81 -2.94 -3.68
C PRO A 74 14.16 -1.47 -3.93
N GLU A 75 15.45 -1.17 -4.08
CA GLU A 75 15.91 0.18 -4.42
C GLU A 75 15.41 0.65 -5.79
N GLY A 76 15.23 1.97 -5.95
CA GLY A 76 14.76 2.58 -7.19
C GLY A 76 13.31 2.28 -7.56
N ARG A 77 12.55 1.57 -6.70
CA ARG A 77 11.13 1.30 -6.93
C ARG A 77 10.26 2.46 -6.48
N VAL A 78 9.34 2.87 -7.35
CA VAL A 78 8.28 3.81 -6.97
C VAL A 78 7.30 3.12 -6.03
N VAL A 79 7.09 3.75 -4.88
CA VAL A 79 6.17 3.29 -3.85
C VAL A 79 5.06 4.32 -3.68
N LEU A 80 3.85 3.82 -3.62
CA LEU A 80 2.65 4.60 -3.36
C LEU A 80 2.04 4.17 -2.04
N LEU A 81 1.45 5.13 -1.33
CA LEU A 81 0.69 4.89 -0.11
C LEU A 81 -0.76 5.30 -0.33
N ASN A 82 -1.68 4.46 0.10
CA ASN A 82 -3.10 4.75 0.10
C ASN A 82 -3.64 4.72 1.54
N LYS A 83 -4.21 5.84 1.98
CA LYS A 83 -4.83 5.91 3.31
C LYS A 83 -6.05 4.99 3.36
N ALA A 84 -6.09 4.12 4.36
CA ALA A 84 -7.19 3.19 4.56
C ALA A 84 -7.86 3.41 5.94
N PRO A 85 -9.16 3.12 6.09
CA PRO A 85 -9.87 3.34 7.35
C PRO A 85 -9.33 2.43 8.46
N SER A 86 -8.98 3.02 9.60
CA SER A 86 -8.58 2.32 10.83
C SER A 86 -8.84 3.24 12.04
N LEU A 87 -8.68 2.70 13.25
CA LEU A 87 -8.81 3.46 14.50
C LEU A 87 -7.80 4.63 14.57
N ASP A 88 -6.59 4.39 14.06
CA ASP A 88 -5.52 5.36 13.90
C ASP A 88 -4.97 5.28 12.46
N ARG A 89 -3.72 5.67 12.23
CA ARG A 89 -3.11 5.69 10.91
C ARG A 89 -2.95 4.28 10.34
N MET A 90 -3.43 4.11 9.11
CA MET A 90 -3.24 2.90 8.32
C MET A 90 -3.05 3.27 6.86
N ASP A 91 -1.92 2.84 6.29
CA ASP A 91 -1.55 3.11 4.91
C ASP A 91 -1.30 1.78 4.18
N GLU A 92 -2.02 1.55 3.10
CA GLU A 92 -1.73 0.47 2.15
C GLU A 92 -0.49 0.82 1.33
N ILE A 93 0.42 -0.15 1.17
CA ILE A 93 1.63 -0.02 0.38
C ILE A 93 1.39 -0.61 -0.99
N ILE A 94 1.57 0.19 -2.03
CA ILE A 94 1.33 -0.18 -3.42
C ILE A 94 2.66 -0.10 -4.18
N ILE A 95 3.01 -1.20 -4.82
CA ILE A 95 4.23 -1.36 -5.63
C ILE A 95 3.86 -2.18 -6.87
N ASP A 96 4.43 -1.84 -8.03
CA ASP A 96 4.25 -2.62 -9.27
C ASP A 96 2.75 -2.86 -9.64
N GLY A 97 1.90 -1.87 -9.36
CA GLY A 97 0.47 -1.92 -9.68
C GLY A 97 -0.37 -2.87 -8.82
N CYS A 98 0.11 -3.23 -7.63
CA CYS A 98 -0.62 -4.03 -6.67
C CYS A 98 -0.35 -3.59 -5.22
N THR A 99 -1.33 -3.81 -4.35
CA THR A 99 -1.17 -3.56 -2.91
C THR A 99 -0.42 -4.74 -2.29
N VAL A 100 0.81 -4.50 -1.85
CA VAL A 100 1.72 -5.55 -1.37
C VAL A 100 1.60 -5.79 0.13
N ALA A 101 1.36 -4.75 0.92
CA ALA A 101 1.27 -4.81 2.37
C ALA A 101 0.48 -3.61 2.92
N THR A 102 0.28 -3.55 4.23
CA THR A 102 -0.32 -2.42 4.91
C THR A 102 0.48 -2.12 6.17
N ILE A 103 0.82 -0.85 6.41
CA ILE A 103 1.31 -0.41 7.72
C ILE A 103 0.15 0.12 8.53
N ARG A 104 0.09 -0.26 9.81
CA ARG A 104 -0.94 0.17 10.74
C ARG A 104 -0.29 0.59 12.05
N TYR A 105 -0.71 1.72 12.58
CA TYR A 105 -0.32 2.12 13.93
C TYR A 105 -1.33 1.56 14.93
N ASP A 106 -0.85 0.67 15.81
CA ASP A 106 -1.63 0.10 16.89
C ASP A 106 -1.33 0.84 18.18
N LEU A 107 -2.36 1.45 18.78
CA LEU A 107 -2.25 2.14 20.07
C LEU A 107 -1.59 1.22 21.11
N GLY A 108 -0.50 1.68 21.72
CA GLY A 108 0.26 0.95 22.74
C GLY A 108 1.32 -0.03 22.23
N SER A 109 1.28 -0.47 20.98
CA SER A 109 2.29 -1.38 20.41
C SER A 109 3.08 -0.80 19.22
N GLY A 110 2.66 0.36 18.71
CA GLY A 110 3.34 1.09 17.66
C GLY A 110 3.00 0.58 16.27
N TRP A 111 3.91 0.82 15.32
CA TRP A 111 3.74 0.42 13.93
C TRP A 111 3.81 -1.11 13.75
N LYS A 112 2.92 -1.64 12.91
CA LYS A 112 2.92 -3.03 12.45
C LYS A 112 2.77 -3.10 10.93
N LEU A 113 3.58 -3.94 10.31
CA LEU A 113 3.47 -4.35 8.92
C LEU A 113 2.59 -5.59 8.84
N ILE A 114 1.50 -5.47 8.08
CA ILE A 114 0.56 -6.54 7.77
C ILE A 114 0.81 -6.94 6.31
N ASN A 115 1.44 -8.09 6.13
CA ASN A 115 1.79 -8.60 4.81
C ASN A 115 0.55 -9.10 4.04
N ARG A 116 0.52 -8.85 2.72
CA ARG A 116 -0.33 -9.60 1.78
C ARG A 116 0.51 -10.68 1.10
N MET A 117 -0.09 -11.40 0.15
CA MET A 117 0.59 -12.50 -0.53
C MET A 117 1.80 -12.02 -1.35
N GLN A 118 1.70 -10.93 -2.12
CA GLN A 118 2.86 -10.35 -2.82
C GLN A 118 4.03 -10.01 -1.90
N SER A 119 3.80 -9.36 -0.74
CA SER A 119 4.90 -9.07 0.18
C SER A 119 5.45 -10.33 0.85
N ALA A 120 4.58 -11.28 1.22
CA ALA A 120 4.99 -12.54 1.80
C ALA A 120 5.88 -13.35 0.85
N MET A 121 5.54 -13.40 -0.45
CA MET A 121 6.36 -14.08 -1.45
C MET A 121 7.72 -13.40 -1.68
N ARG A 122 7.80 -12.08 -1.52
CA ARG A 122 9.07 -11.33 -1.57
C ARG A 122 9.94 -11.59 -0.35
N ILE A 123 9.34 -11.63 0.84
CA ILE A 123 10.03 -11.72 2.13
C ILE A 123 10.42 -13.16 2.49
N ALA A 124 9.56 -14.15 2.22
CA ALA A 124 9.74 -15.53 2.67
C ALA A 124 11.10 -16.18 2.30
N PRO A 125 11.70 -15.91 1.12
CA PRO A 125 13.02 -16.45 0.79
C PRO A 125 14.16 -15.95 1.69
N VAL A 126 14.07 -14.73 2.22
CA VAL A 126 15.15 -14.07 2.98
C VAL A 126 14.86 -13.93 4.48
N MET A 127 13.62 -14.06 4.91
CA MET A 127 13.23 -13.83 6.30
C MET A 127 14.01 -14.72 7.27
N SER A 128 14.32 -14.22 8.46
CA SER A 128 14.89 -15.03 9.53
C SER A 128 13.96 -15.13 10.74
N LYS A 129 12.88 -14.34 10.77
CA LYS A 129 11.92 -14.24 11.88
C LYS A 129 10.47 -14.19 11.39
N GLY A 130 9.53 -14.27 12.33
CA GLY A 130 8.10 -14.02 12.05
C GLY A 130 7.46 -15.05 11.11
N TYR A 131 7.96 -16.29 11.10
CA TYR A 131 7.45 -17.36 10.26
C TYR A 131 6.80 -18.49 11.08
N VAL A 132 5.87 -19.18 10.43
CA VAL A 132 5.27 -20.45 10.91
C VAL A 132 5.31 -21.44 9.75
N VAL A 133 5.97 -22.58 9.96
CA VAL A 133 6.04 -23.67 8.97
C VAL A 133 4.82 -24.55 9.14
N CYS A 134 3.95 -24.62 8.13
CA CYS A 134 2.79 -25.49 8.14
C CYS A 134 3.10 -26.89 7.58
N ASP A 135 2.21 -27.83 7.87
CA ASP A 135 2.15 -29.12 7.19
C ASP A 135 1.58 -28.98 5.76
N ASP A 136 2.10 -29.78 4.84
CA ASP A 136 1.66 -29.77 3.44
C ASP A 136 0.16 -30.14 3.31
N GLY A 137 -0.36 -30.99 4.20
CA GLY A 137 -1.77 -31.30 4.30
C GLY A 137 -2.64 -30.12 4.75
N ALA A 138 -2.07 -29.14 5.46
CA ALA A 138 -2.77 -27.94 5.92
C ALA A 138 -2.91 -26.88 4.82
N VAL A 139 -2.04 -26.90 3.79
CA VAL A 139 -1.97 -25.86 2.73
C VAL A 139 -3.32 -25.67 2.05
N LYS A 140 -3.98 -26.75 1.64
CA LYS A 140 -5.28 -26.68 0.95
C LYS A 140 -6.35 -26.00 1.81
N PHE A 141 -6.39 -26.32 3.10
CA PHE A 141 -7.36 -25.75 4.04
C PHE A 141 -7.12 -24.26 4.26
N ILE A 142 -5.85 -23.85 4.37
CA ILE A 142 -5.47 -22.45 4.52
C ILE A 142 -5.93 -21.65 3.29
N GLN A 143 -5.70 -22.16 2.09
CA GLN A 143 -6.12 -21.54 0.83
C GLN A 143 -7.65 -21.47 0.65
N GLU A 144 -8.40 -22.28 1.39
CA GLU A 144 -9.86 -22.23 1.51
C GLU A 144 -10.35 -21.32 2.66
N SER A 145 -9.55 -20.32 3.07
CA SER A 145 -9.87 -19.35 4.13
C SER A 145 -9.93 -19.91 5.56
N LYS A 146 -9.41 -21.12 5.81
CA LYS A 146 -9.39 -21.68 7.17
C LYS A 146 -8.14 -21.23 7.93
N ASN A 147 -8.29 -21.08 9.23
CA ASN A 147 -7.16 -20.79 10.12
C ASN A 147 -6.20 -21.98 10.21
N LEU A 148 -4.93 -21.70 10.47
CA LEU A 148 -3.95 -22.73 10.79
C LEU A 148 -4.13 -23.16 12.25
N MET A 149 -4.41 -24.43 12.45
CA MET A 149 -4.55 -25.05 13.77
C MET A 149 -3.19 -25.56 14.26
N ALA A 150 -3.00 -25.65 15.58
CA ALA A 150 -1.73 -26.13 16.17
C ALA A 150 -1.25 -27.48 15.60
N PRO A 151 -2.09 -28.51 15.37
CA PRO A 151 -1.66 -29.76 14.74
C PRO A 151 -1.10 -29.63 13.32
N GLY A 152 -1.40 -28.53 12.64
CA GLY A 152 -0.90 -28.25 11.29
C GLY A 152 0.40 -27.46 11.30
N VAL A 153 1.00 -27.18 12.46
CA VAL A 153 2.28 -26.46 12.60
C VAL A 153 3.40 -27.48 12.77
N ASN A 154 4.38 -27.44 11.86
CA ASN A 154 5.60 -28.25 11.93
C ASN A 154 6.71 -27.56 12.72
N ASP A 155 6.82 -26.23 12.57
CA ASP A 155 7.83 -25.41 13.22
C ASP A 155 7.36 -23.94 13.26
N ALA A 156 7.93 -23.14 14.15
CA ALA A 156 7.69 -21.71 14.21
C ALA A 156 8.94 -21.00 14.74
N HIS A 157 9.20 -19.78 14.28
CA HIS A 157 10.32 -19.02 14.82
C HIS A 157 10.12 -18.78 16.34
N PRO A 158 11.13 -19.05 17.20
CA PRO A 158 10.97 -19.08 18.66
C PRO A 158 10.50 -17.75 19.26
N ASP A 159 10.82 -16.62 18.61
CA ASP A 159 10.40 -15.29 19.08
C ASP A 159 8.92 -14.95 18.79
N VAL A 160 8.17 -15.81 18.08
CA VAL A 160 6.77 -15.55 17.75
C VAL A 160 5.93 -15.53 19.02
N LYS A 161 5.27 -14.39 19.26
CA LYS A 161 4.37 -14.15 20.40
C LYS A 161 2.92 -14.04 19.94
N LEU A 162 2.03 -14.07 20.93
CA LEU A 162 0.62 -13.79 20.73
C LEU A 162 0.43 -12.42 20.06
N ASP A 163 -0.42 -12.38 19.03
CA ASP A 163 -0.75 -11.20 18.23
C ASP A 163 0.36 -10.62 17.35
N ASP A 164 1.46 -11.35 17.16
CA ASP A 164 2.45 -11.02 16.12
C ASP A 164 1.90 -11.30 14.71
N GLU A 165 2.29 -10.47 13.76
CA GLU A 165 2.03 -10.74 12.34
C GLU A 165 3.07 -11.74 11.82
N VAL A 166 2.59 -12.83 11.24
CA VAL A 166 3.42 -13.95 10.78
C VAL A 166 3.14 -14.31 9.32
N ILE A 167 4.15 -14.85 8.65
CA ILE A 167 4.03 -15.48 7.33
C ILE A 167 3.99 -17.00 7.52
N ILE A 168 2.95 -17.64 7.00
CA ILE A 168 2.84 -19.09 6.95
C ILE A 168 3.58 -19.58 5.71
N ILE A 169 4.55 -20.47 5.90
CA ILE A 169 5.38 -21.05 4.85
C ILE A 169 5.31 -22.58 4.84
N THR A 170 5.65 -23.18 3.70
CA THR A 170 5.98 -24.61 3.62
C THR A 170 7.42 -24.86 4.07
N LYS A 171 7.81 -26.14 4.17
CA LYS A 171 9.20 -26.55 4.46
C LYS A 171 10.21 -25.99 3.45
N ASP A 172 9.80 -25.82 2.20
CA ASP A 172 10.61 -25.21 1.12
C ASP A 172 10.62 -23.68 1.15
N ARG A 173 10.14 -23.06 2.25
CA ARG A 173 10.05 -21.61 2.44
C ARG A 173 9.15 -20.90 1.44
N LYS A 174 8.20 -21.61 0.83
CA LYS A 174 7.18 -20.99 -0.03
C LYS A 174 6.08 -20.37 0.83
N ALA A 175 5.79 -19.09 0.62
CA ALA A 175 4.67 -18.41 1.28
C ALA A 175 3.32 -19.02 0.87
N VAL A 176 2.50 -19.39 1.86
CA VAL A 176 1.17 -19.95 1.68
C VAL A 176 0.09 -18.95 2.06
N ALA A 177 0.29 -18.27 3.19
CA ALA A 177 -0.64 -17.29 3.72
C ALA A 177 0.06 -16.33 4.68
N THR A 178 -0.64 -15.28 5.09
CA THR A 178 -0.24 -14.39 6.17
C THR A 178 -1.35 -14.31 7.21
N GLY A 179 -0.99 -14.02 8.45
CA GLY A 179 -1.96 -13.95 9.52
C GLY A 179 -1.39 -13.40 10.83
N THR A 180 -2.22 -13.50 11.87
CA THR A 180 -1.84 -13.10 13.23
C THR A 180 -1.71 -14.35 14.08
N ALA A 181 -0.59 -14.48 14.78
CA ALA A 181 -0.36 -15.56 15.74
C ALA A 181 -1.38 -15.49 16.88
N LYS A 182 -1.95 -16.65 17.23
CA LYS A 182 -2.90 -16.85 18.33
C LYS A 182 -2.36 -17.73 19.45
N MET A 183 -1.09 -18.10 19.31
CA MET A 183 -0.28 -18.87 20.25
C MET A 183 1.17 -18.38 20.15
N THR A 184 1.95 -18.59 21.20
CA THR A 184 3.42 -18.50 21.13
C THR A 184 4.00 -19.65 20.33
N ALA A 185 5.23 -19.52 19.83
CA ALA A 185 5.92 -20.60 19.10
C ALA A 185 5.94 -21.92 19.88
N SER A 186 6.26 -21.87 21.19
CA SER A 186 6.27 -23.04 22.06
C SER A 186 4.90 -23.71 22.19
N GLU A 187 3.82 -22.92 22.26
CA GLU A 187 2.46 -23.46 22.34
C GLU A 187 2.02 -24.08 21.02
N MET A 188 2.36 -23.45 19.89
CA MET A 188 2.04 -23.98 18.55
C MET A 188 2.63 -25.37 18.33
N ILE A 189 3.85 -25.61 18.84
CA ILE A 189 4.56 -26.89 18.68
C ILE A 189 4.08 -27.93 19.70
N ALA A 190 3.75 -27.51 20.93
CA ALA A 190 3.42 -28.43 22.02
C ALA A 190 1.95 -28.88 22.06
N GLN A 191 1.02 -28.08 21.52
CA GLN A 191 -0.42 -28.32 21.64
C GLN A 191 -1.00 -29.08 20.43
N ASP A 192 -1.97 -29.94 20.69
CA ASP A 192 -2.70 -30.74 19.69
C ASP A 192 -4.06 -30.14 19.29
N ARG A 193 -4.37 -28.94 19.78
CA ARG A 193 -5.65 -28.27 19.55
C ARG A 193 -5.53 -26.75 19.66
N GLY A 194 -6.48 -26.05 19.06
CA GLY A 194 -6.55 -24.59 19.09
C GLY A 194 -6.00 -23.92 17.83
N VAL A 195 -6.34 -22.65 17.66
CA VAL A 195 -5.92 -21.85 16.49
C VAL A 195 -4.50 -21.34 16.75
N ALA A 196 -3.55 -21.77 15.92
CA ALA A 196 -2.18 -21.28 15.96
C ALA A 196 -2.06 -19.93 15.25
N VAL A 197 -2.60 -19.81 14.04
CA VAL A 197 -2.58 -18.56 13.26
C VAL A 197 -3.96 -18.27 12.70
N LYS A 198 -4.46 -17.07 13.00
CA LYS A 198 -5.67 -16.53 12.35
C LYS A 198 -5.28 -15.97 10.98
N THR A 199 -5.67 -16.65 9.91
CA THR A 199 -5.31 -16.32 8.53
C THR A 199 -6.03 -15.06 8.06
N LYS A 200 -5.31 -14.18 7.35
CA LYS A 200 -5.84 -12.93 6.77
C LYS A 200 -5.79 -12.93 5.25
N TRP A 201 -4.63 -13.25 4.68
CA TRP A 201 -4.41 -13.29 3.24
C TRP A 201 -3.92 -14.69 2.87
N TYR A 202 -4.67 -15.38 2.03
CA TYR A 202 -4.45 -16.80 1.72
C TYR A 202 -4.73 -17.15 0.25
N LYS A 203 -5.17 -16.17 -0.55
CA LYS A 203 -5.51 -16.40 -1.96
C LYS A 203 -4.22 -16.68 -2.72
N PRO A 204 -4.09 -17.85 -3.37
CA PRO A 204 -2.92 -18.15 -4.19
C PRO A 204 -2.82 -17.14 -5.34
N GLU A 205 -1.59 -16.66 -5.55
CA GLU A 205 -1.24 -15.78 -6.66
C GLU A 205 0.24 -15.98 -6.98
N ASP A 206 0.62 -15.65 -8.22
CA ASP A 206 2.02 -15.68 -8.63
C ASP A 206 2.73 -14.38 -8.23
N LEU A 207 4.02 -14.48 -7.92
CA LEU A 207 4.85 -13.32 -7.63
C LEU A 207 4.93 -12.42 -8.85
N LYS A 208 4.50 -11.16 -8.69
CA LYS A 208 4.63 -10.13 -9.72
C LYS A 208 6.04 -9.57 -9.67
N VAL A 209 6.78 -9.82 -10.74
CA VAL A 209 8.13 -9.29 -10.96
C VAL A 209 8.06 -8.31 -12.13
N CYS A 210 8.12 -7.02 -11.84
CA CYS A 210 8.28 -6.02 -12.89
C CYS A 210 9.74 -5.92 -13.32
N LYS A 211 9.98 -5.97 -14.63
CA LYS A 211 11.33 -5.89 -15.19
C LYS A 211 11.80 -4.44 -15.33
N ARG A 212 10.87 -3.53 -15.55
CA ARG A 212 11.11 -2.10 -15.66
C ARG A 212 10.98 -1.43 -14.30
N SER A 213 11.78 -0.40 -14.12
CA SER A 213 11.69 0.57 -13.03
C SER A 213 11.56 1.95 -13.65
N TYR A 214 10.84 2.84 -12.98
CA TYR A 214 10.63 4.21 -13.43
C TYR A 214 11.00 5.16 -12.30
N THR A 215 11.57 6.30 -12.65
CA THR A 215 11.68 7.43 -11.71
C THR A 215 10.36 8.18 -11.62
N TRP A 216 10.21 9.03 -10.60
CA TRP A 216 9.07 9.93 -10.51
C TRP A 216 8.96 10.87 -11.70
N ASP A 217 10.09 11.40 -12.20
CA ASP A 217 10.11 12.29 -13.35
C ASP A 217 9.60 11.59 -14.63
N GLU A 218 10.00 10.34 -14.84
CA GLU A 218 9.51 9.54 -15.97
C GLU A 218 8.01 9.25 -15.85
N LEU A 219 7.53 8.88 -14.66
CA LEU A 219 6.09 8.63 -14.45
C LEU A 219 5.25 9.90 -14.64
N VAL A 220 5.73 11.05 -14.14
CA VAL A 220 5.07 12.35 -14.32
C VAL A 220 5.03 12.71 -15.80
N LYS A 221 6.17 12.59 -16.50
CA LYS A 221 6.25 12.84 -17.94
C LYS A 221 5.32 11.93 -18.74
N ASN A 222 5.29 10.64 -18.44
CA ASN A 222 4.42 9.69 -19.12
C ASN A 222 2.93 9.99 -18.89
N ASN A 223 2.57 10.62 -17.77
CA ASN A 223 1.21 11.02 -17.45
C ASN A 223 0.91 12.51 -17.72
N GLU A 224 1.83 13.24 -18.36
CA GLU A 224 1.78 14.69 -18.50
C GLU A 224 0.48 15.16 -19.19
N GLY A 225 0.03 14.47 -20.23
CA GLY A 225 -1.21 14.81 -20.93
C GLY A 225 -2.45 14.78 -20.01
N ILE A 226 -2.51 13.82 -19.09
CA ILE A 226 -3.61 13.71 -18.11
C ILE A 226 -3.51 14.83 -17.08
N ILE A 227 -2.29 15.10 -16.60
CA ILE A 227 -2.02 16.17 -15.63
C ILE A 227 -2.37 17.54 -16.22
N ARG A 228 -1.97 17.82 -17.47
CA ARG A 228 -2.30 19.06 -18.18
C ARG A 228 -3.80 19.26 -18.32
N LYS A 229 -4.54 18.21 -18.68
CA LYS A 229 -6.01 18.25 -18.73
C LYS A 229 -6.62 18.63 -17.37
N ARG A 230 -6.10 18.08 -16.27
CA ARG A 230 -6.54 18.44 -14.91
C ARG A 230 -6.24 19.88 -14.55
N ILE A 231 -5.07 20.40 -14.95
CA ILE A 231 -4.71 21.81 -14.78
C ILE A 231 -5.68 22.71 -15.56
N GLU A 232 -5.99 22.39 -16.82
CA GLU A 232 -6.95 23.13 -17.64
C GLU A 232 -8.35 23.15 -17.03
N GLU A 233 -8.86 21.99 -16.60
CA GLU A 233 -10.16 21.88 -15.91
C GLU A 233 -10.21 22.72 -14.64
N ALA A 234 -9.16 22.65 -13.80
CA ALA A 234 -9.10 23.37 -12.54
C ALA A 234 -8.96 24.90 -12.73
N THR A 235 -8.10 25.34 -13.65
CA THR A 235 -7.93 26.77 -13.96
C THR A 235 -9.19 27.39 -14.56
N ALA A 236 -9.89 26.67 -15.44
CA ALA A 236 -11.19 27.09 -15.97
C ALA A 236 -12.25 27.18 -14.86
N PHE A 237 -12.27 26.22 -13.93
CA PHE A 237 -13.14 26.27 -12.77
C PHE A 237 -12.85 27.48 -11.87
N ILE A 238 -11.58 27.77 -11.58
CA ILE A 238 -11.17 28.95 -10.78
C ILE A 238 -11.67 30.24 -11.45
N LYS A 239 -11.37 30.44 -12.74
CA LYS A 239 -11.81 31.62 -13.51
C LYS A 239 -13.31 31.85 -13.40
N LYS A 240 -14.09 30.81 -13.70
CA LYS A 240 -15.56 30.85 -13.61
C LYS A 240 -16.05 31.23 -12.22
N ASN A 241 -15.44 30.71 -11.15
CA ASN A 241 -15.87 31.01 -9.78
C ASN A 241 -15.54 32.45 -9.39
N VAL A 242 -14.34 32.94 -9.70
CA VAL A 242 -13.93 34.32 -9.40
C VAL A 242 -14.80 35.32 -10.15
N GLU A 243 -15.09 35.09 -11.43
CA GLU A 243 -15.94 35.96 -12.25
C GLU A 243 -17.39 36.02 -11.75
N ASN A 244 -17.93 34.88 -11.26
CA ASN A 244 -19.32 34.80 -10.80
C ASN A 244 -19.54 35.36 -9.38
N ALA A 245 -18.55 35.26 -8.49
CA ALA A 245 -18.73 35.59 -7.07
C ALA A 245 -19.01 37.09 -6.83
N LYS A 246 -18.56 37.98 -7.72
CA LYS A 246 -18.70 39.46 -7.61
C LYS A 246 -18.25 40.04 -6.26
N THR A 247 -17.49 39.30 -5.48
CA THR A 247 -16.93 39.65 -4.17
C THR A 247 -15.42 39.47 -4.20
N PRO A 248 -14.67 40.12 -3.28
CA PRO A 248 -13.23 39.92 -3.18
C PRO A 248 -12.90 38.43 -2.96
N ALA A 249 -12.06 37.87 -3.84
CA ALA A 249 -11.61 36.49 -3.74
C ALA A 249 -10.26 36.39 -3.01
N ILE A 250 -10.06 35.31 -2.28
CA ILE A 250 -8.82 34.99 -1.56
C ILE A 250 -8.44 33.52 -1.79
N VAL A 251 -7.16 33.18 -1.62
CA VAL A 251 -6.70 31.78 -1.62
C VAL A 251 -6.31 31.39 -0.19
N SER A 252 -6.92 30.33 0.32
CA SER A 252 -6.52 29.74 1.60
C SER A 252 -5.25 28.91 1.42
N PHE A 253 -4.24 29.15 2.26
CA PHE A 253 -2.97 28.44 2.23
C PHE A 253 -2.61 27.92 3.63
N SER A 254 -2.43 26.60 3.77
CA SER A 254 -2.11 25.97 5.07
C SER A 254 -0.66 25.50 5.19
N GLY A 255 0.15 25.63 4.13
CA GLY A 255 1.49 25.04 4.05
C GLY A 255 1.51 23.56 3.62
N GLY A 256 0.35 22.94 3.46
CA GLY A 256 0.21 21.57 2.95
C GLY A 256 0.25 21.46 1.42
N LYS A 257 0.38 20.22 0.92
CA LYS A 257 0.44 19.92 -0.53
C LYS A 257 -0.80 20.39 -1.31
N ASP A 258 -1.99 20.20 -0.72
CA ASP A 258 -3.26 20.47 -1.40
C ASP A 258 -3.53 21.98 -1.49
N SER A 259 -3.16 22.73 -0.44
CA SER A 259 -3.26 24.18 -0.42
C SER A 259 -2.18 24.84 -1.28
N LEU A 260 -0.98 24.25 -1.38
CA LEU A 260 0.03 24.66 -2.36
C LEU A 260 -0.44 24.43 -3.79
N ALA A 261 -1.01 23.27 -4.11
CA ALA A 261 -1.57 22.99 -5.44
C ALA A 261 -2.67 24.01 -5.81
N THR A 262 -3.56 24.32 -4.87
CA THR A 262 -4.62 25.33 -5.06
C THR A 262 -4.05 26.72 -5.35
N LEU A 263 -3.01 27.13 -4.62
CA LEU A 263 -2.31 28.39 -4.85
C LEU A 263 -1.67 28.45 -6.25
N LEU A 264 -0.93 27.42 -6.64
CA LEU A 264 -0.27 27.33 -7.94
C LEU A 264 -1.30 27.38 -9.09
N LEU A 265 -2.39 26.61 -8.98
CA LEU A 265 -3.47 26.62 -9.96
C LEU A 265 -4.17 27.99 -10.07
N THR A 266 -4.25 28.75 -8.97
CA THR A 266 -4.81 30.11 -9.01
C THR A 266 -3.89 31.08 -9.75
N LEU A 267 -2.58 30.94 -9.57
CA LEU A 267 -1.58 31.71 -10.31
C LEU A 267 -1.62 31.36 -11.80
N ASP A 268 -1.71 30.06 -12.14
CA ASP A 268 -1.85 29.58 -13.53
C ASP A 268 -3.15 30.06 -14.18
N ALA A 269 -4.21 30.22 -13.39
CA ALA A 269 -5.46 30.82 -13.84
C ALA A 269 -5.34 32.34 -14.13
N GLY A 270 -4.20 32.96 -13.81
CA GLY A 270 -3.91 34.36 -14.06
C GLY A 270 -4.30 35.31 -12.92
N TYR A 271 -4.68 34.79 -11.75
CA TYR A 271 -5.07 35.60 -10.61
C TYR A 271 -3.96 35.69 -9.56
N LYS A 272 -3.68 36.91 -9.10
CA LYS A 272 -2.81 37.20 -7.95
C LYS A 272 -3.66 37.60 -6.76
N LEU A 273 -4.43 36.65 -6.23
CA LEU A 273 -5.33 36.90 -5.10
C LEU A 273 -4.55 37.03 -3.79
N PRO A 274 -5.07 37.79 -2.80
CA PRO A 274 -4.53 37.75 -1.45
C PRO A 274 -4.52 36.33 -0.89
N VAL A 275 -3.42 35.95 -0.28
CA VAL A 275 -3.27 34.64 0.37
C VAL A 275 -3.63 34.77 1.85
N LEU A 276 -4.60 33.99 2.30
CA LEU A 276 -4.93 33.83 3.70
C LEU A 276 -4.21 32.60 4.25
N PHE A 277 -3.20 32.82 5.08
CA PHE A 277 -2.54 31.71 5.76
C PHE A 277 -3.43 31.17 6.88
N VAL A 278 -3.71 29.87 6.84
CA VAL A 278 -4.48 29.16 7.87
C VAL A 278 -3.57 28.14 8.53
N ASN A 279 -3.15 28.43 9.75
CA ASN A 279 -2.37 27.48 10.54
C ASN A 279 -3.28 26.33 10.98
N THR A 280 -3.08 25.15 10.39
CA THR A 280 -3.86 23.94 10.72
C THR A 280 -3.27 23.10 11.85
N GLY A 281 -2.22 23.59 12.53
CA GLY A 281 -1.54 22.90 13.63
C GLY A 281 -0.23 22.26 13.22
#